data_AF-A0AA91PYB3-F1
#
_entry.id   AF-A0AA91PYB3-F1
#
_cell.length_a   1.000
_cell.length_b   1.000
_cell.length_c   1.000
_cell.angle_alpha   90.00
_cell.angle_beta   90.00
_cell.angle_gamma   90.00
#
_symmetry.space_group_name_H-M   'P 1'
#
loop_
_entity.id
_entity.type
_entity.pdbx_description
1 polymer ?
#
loop_
_entity_poly.entity_id
_entity_poly.type
_entity_poly.pdbx_seq_one_letter_code
_entity_poly.pdbx_strand_id
1 'polypeptide(L)'
;MSKRRVDDDSDIDVSSTDESDVETGSKEEEMEEVVNVDFDYFDLNSKVDFHATKTFLRQLFGDDATQFDISGLADLILEGNSPGSTIKTEGEESDPFALLSVINLNENLTKPSVKNLIDYILQKTKSQLEFNMILSKLLSPEKTTKDQSKRLKVGLIVSERMINMPVEVVPPMYKMLAEEMEKSEDAHEKYEFDYFLVISKIYKLVNSNVDEEEDAQKSKKKKTSEKDATEEFDYFHYEDIILEDNAKYHGHYSYTNQQQETDSRRVFTEYGIDPRLSLILLDKKGFMKSIPEMEEKFPPF
;
A
#
# COMPACT_ATOMS: atom_id res chain seq x y z
N MET A 1 -18.68 32.53 -60.47
CA MET A 1 -19.81 33.48 -60.37
C MET A 1 -21.11 32.72 -60.61
N SER A 2 -22.13 32.84 -59.75
CA SER A 2 -23.58 32.92 -60.11
C SER A 2 -24.42 33.06 -58.82
N LYS A 3 -25.75 33.25 -58.91
CA LYS A 3 -26.67 33.59 -57.79
C LYS A 3 -27.79 32.57 -57.56
N ARG A 4 -27.91 32.10 -56.30
CA ARG A 4 -29.09 32.13 -55.39
C ARG A 4 -30.54 31.84 -55.91
N ARG A 5 -31.13 30.69 -55.48
CA ARG A 5 -32.48 30.53 -54.83
C ARG A 5 -32.25 30.37 -53.31
N VAL A 6 -33.20 30.48 -52.36
CA VAL A 6 -34.56 31.07 -52.30
C VAL A 6 -35.71 30.39 -53.07
N ASP A 7 -36.68 29.64 -52.51
CA ASP A 7 -36.97 29.09 -51.14
C ASP A 7 -38.14 28.03 -51.23
N ASP A 8 -38.63 27.58 -50.07
CA ASP A 8 -40.04 27.19 -49.74
C ASP A 8 -40.50 25.71 -49.68
N ASP A 9 -41.64 25.52 -49.01
CA ASP A 9 -42.42 24.33 -48.63
C ASP A 9 -41.84 23.44 -47.50
N SER A 10 -42.37 23.65 -46.28
CA SER A 10 -42.27 22.75 -45.13
C SER A 10 -43.66 22.50 -44.51
N ASP A 11 -44.34 21.45 -44.94
CA ASP A 11 -45.62 21.04 -44.36
C ASP A 11 -45.44 20.55 -42.91
N ILE A 12 -46.25 21.08 -42.00
CA ILE A 12 -46.33 20.66 -40.60
C ILE A 12 -47.69 19.99 -40.42
N ASP A 13 -47.72 18.66 -40.39
CA ASP A 13 -48.92 17.90 -40.07
C ASP A 13 -49.11 17.81 -38.54
N VAL A 14 -50.33 18.03 -38.07
CA VAL A 14 -50.67 18.13 -36.65
C VAL A 14 -51.96 17.36 -36.37
N SER A 15 -51.80 16.06 -36.12
CA SER A 15 -52.86 15.15 -35.69
C SER A 15 -52.37 14.41 -34.44
N SER A 16 -52.71 14.89 -33.25
CA SER A 16 -53.94 14.56 -32.50
C SER A 16 -53.80 13.27 -31.69
N THR A 17 -53.50 13.44 -30.41
CA THR A 17 -53.45 12.40 -29.37
C THR A 17 -54.82 11.77 -29.13
N ASP A 18 -54.85 10.43 -28.98
CA ASP A 18 -55.64 9.77 -27.91
C ASP A 18 -55.02 8.38 -27.59
N GLU A 19 -55.40 7.78 -26.47
CA GLU A 19 -54.65 6.71 -25.78
C GLU A 19 -55.11 5.27 -26.08
N SER A 20 -54.19 4.29 -25.96
CA SER A 20 -54.44 2.98 -25.31
C SER A 20 -53.17 2.11 -25.22
N ASP A 21 -52.96 1.52 -24.04
CA ASP A 21 -52.10 0.38 -23.70
C ASP A 21 -50.74 0.26 -24.41
N VAL A 22 -49.75 1.00 -23.89
CA VAL A 22 -48.37 0.55 -23.91
C VAL A 22 -48.13 -0.27 -22.64
N GLU A 23 -48.17 -1.60 -22.73
CA GLU A 23 -47.59 -2.47 -21.70
C GLU A 23 -46.05 -2.38 -21.74
N THR A 24 -45.50 -1.23 -21.32
CA THR A 24 -44.13 -1.17 -20.81
C THR A 24 -44.11 -2.00 -19.53
N GLY A 25 -43.79 -3.29 -19.69
CA GLY A 25 -43.57 -4.23 -18.59
C GLY A 25 -42.55 -3.62 -17.64
N SER A 26 -43.06 -3.07 -16.54
CA SER A 26 -42.28 -2.29 -15.60
C SER A 26 -41.36 -3.23 -14.87
N LYS A 27 -40.11 -3.29 -15.32
CA LYS A 27 -39.02 -3.70 -14.43
C LYS A 27 -38.94 -2.61 -13.38
N GLU A 28 -39.50 -2.91 -12.23
CA GLU A 28 -39.36 -2.09 -11.04
C GLU A 28 -37.86 -2.02 -10.75
N GLU A 29 -37.26 -0.85 -11.00
CA GLU A 29 -35.99 -0.49 -10.42
C GLU A 29 -36.24 -0.30 -8.91
N GLU A 30 -36.28 -1.43 -8.19
CA GLU A 30 -36.09 -1.45 -6.75
C GLU A 30 -34.74 -0.80 -6.48
N MET A 31 -34.76 0.52 -6.22
CA MET A 31 -33.59 1.25 -5.75
C MET A 31 -33.08 0.52 -4.52
N GLU A 32 -31.78 0.20 -4.50
CA GLU A 32 -31.15 -0.60 -3.46
C GLU A 32 -31.16 0.17 -2.13
N GLU A 33 -32.26 0.07 -1.37
CA GLU A 33 -32.42 0.73 -0.05
C GLU A 33 -31.41 0.22 0.99
N VAL A 34 -30.73 -0.88 0.69
CA VAL A 34 -29.61 -1.44 1.46
C VAL A 34 -28.36 -1.44 0.58
N VAL A 35 -27.41 -0.57 0.90
CA VAL A 35 -26.07 -0.59 0.31
C VAL A 35 -25.30 -1.77 0.88
N ASN A 36 -25.16 -2.83 0.10
CA ASN A 36 -24.25 -3.94 0.40
C ASN A 36 -22.83 -3.57 -0.07
N VAL A 37 -21.82 -3.94 0.72
CA VAL A 37 -20.40 -3.76 0.37
C VAL A 37 -19.67 -5.05 0.70
N ASP A 38 -19.46 -5.88 -0.32
CA ASP A 38 -18.72 -7.13 -0.21
C ASP A 38 -17.23 -6.89 -0.50
N PHE A 39 -16.36 -7.53 0.27
CA PHE A 39 -14.91 -7.43 0.13
C PHE A 39 -14.37 -8.67 -0.58
N ASP A 40 -14.55 -8.73 -1.90
CA ASP A 40 -14.11 -9.86 -2.71
C ASP A 40 -12.58 -9.84 -2.93
N TYR A 41 -11.97 -11.02 -2.80
CA TYR A 41 -10.54 -11.24 -2.99
C TYR A 41 -10.24 -11.78 -4.39
N PHE A 42 -9.31 -11.15 -5.10
CA PHE A 42 -8.93 -11.52 -6.47
C PHE A 42 -7.41 -11.70 -6.63
N ASP A 43 -7.00 -12.58 -7.54
CA ASP A 43 -5.62 -12.73 -7.99
C ASP A 43 -5.07 -11.41 -8.58
N LEU A 44 -3.75 -11.25 -8.62
CA LEU A 44 -3.07 -10.08 -9.17
C LEU A 44 -3.26 -9.96 -10.71
N ASN A 45 -4.04 -8.98 -11.17
CA ASN A 45 -4.40 -8.81 -12.57
C ASN A 45 -3.63 -7.65 -13.23
N SER A 46 -2.53 -7.98 -13.93
CA SER A 46 -1.66 -7.03 -14.63
C SER A 46 -2.32 -6.15 -15.71
N LYS A 47 -3.55 -6.47 -16.16
CA LYS A 47 -4.30 -5.64 -17.12
C LYS A 47 -5.09 -4.52 -16.46
N VAL A 48 -5.42 -4.68 -15.18
CA VAL A 48 -6.31 -3.79 -14.40
C VAL A 48 -5.49 -3.06 -13.34
N ASP A 49 -4.85 -3.82 -12.45
CA ASP A 49 -4.33 -3.34 -11.16
C ASP A 49 -3.10 -2.43 -11.26
N PHE A 50 -2.51 -2.27 -12.45
CA PHE A 50 -1.28 -1.52 -12.68
C PHE A 50 -1.39 -0.05 -12.23
N HIS A 51 -2.55 0.58 -12.41
CA HIS A 51 -2.75 1.98 -12.05
C HIS A 51 -2.94 2.18 -10.54
N ALA A 52 -3.75 1.34 -9.88
CA ALA A 52 -3.85 1.31 -8.41
C ALA A 52 -2.53 0.92 -7.74
N THR A 53 -1.85 -0.14 -8.19
CA THR A 53 -0.55 -0.60 -7.66
C THR A 53 0.51 0.51 -7.69
N LYS A 54 0.57 1.29 -8.78
CA LYS A 54 1.46 2.46 -8.89
C LYS A 54 1.03 3.64 -8.03
N THR A 55 -0.18 3.63 -7.49
CA THR A 55 -0.68 4.66 -6.56
C THR A 55 -0.38 4.25 -5.12
N PHE A 56 -0.62 2.99 -4.75
CA PHE A 56 -0.16 2.41 -3.49
C PHE A 56 1.36 2.53 -3.29
N LEU A 57 2.17 2.19 -4.30
CA LEU A 57 3.63 2.37 -4.22
C LEU A 57 4.05 3.84 -4.06
N ARG A 58 3.29 4.80 -4.61
CA ARG A 58 3.56 6.24 -4.36
C ARG A 58 3.17 6.66 -2.95
N GLN A 59 2.07 6.13 -2.41
CA GLN A 59 1.63 6.37 -1.05
C GLN A 59 2.64 5.82 -0.03
N LEU A 60 3.17 4.62 -0.26
CA LEU A 60 4.19 3.98 0.56
C LEU A 60 5.52 4.75 0.61
N PHE A 61 5.98 5.28 -0.54
CA PHE A 61 7.24 6.03 -0.63
C PHE A 61 7.09 7.55 -0.49
N GLY A 62 5.87 8.09 -0.46
CA GLY A 62 5.58 9.51 -0.29
C GLY A 62 6.35 10.42 -1.25
N ASP A 63 6.96 11.48 -0.72
CA ASP A 63 7.76 12.44 -1.49
C ASP A 63 9.05 11.80 -2.09
N ASP A 64 9.48 10.63 -1.57
CA ASP A 64 10.59 9.83 -2.12
C ASP A 64 10.14 8.93 -3.29
N ALA A 65 8.85 8.79 -3.58
CA ALA A 65 8.36 8.00 -4.73
C ALA A 65 8.95 8.47 -6.08
N THR A 66 9.35 9.75 -6.15
CA THR A 66 10.04 10.36 -7.30
C THR A 66 11.46 9.82 -7.54
N GLN A 67 12.06 9.14 -6.57
CA GLN A 67 13.41 8.56 -6.66
C GLN A 67 13.40 7.14 -7.25
N PHE A 68 12.25 6.47 -7.31
CA PHE A 68 12.13 5.07 -7.72
C PHE A 68 11.50 4.90 -9.10
N ASP A 69 11.83 3.80 -9.78
CA ASP A 69 11.01 3.32 -10.89
C ASP A 69 9.77 2.60 -10.35
N ILE A 70 8.75 3.40 -9.99
CA ILE A 70 7.45 2.92 -9.53
C ILE A 70 6.75 2.05 -10.59
N SER A 71 7.05 2.23 -11.89
CA SER A 71 6.46 1.38 -12.94
C SER A 71 7.08 -0.01 -12.89
N GLY A 72 8.41 -0.10 -12.99
CA GLY A 72 9.16 -1.35 -12.89
C GLY A 72 9.15 -2.02 -11.52
N LEU A 73 8.49 -1.43 -10.51
CA LEU A 73 8.09 -2.10 -9.26
C LEU A 73 6.65 -2.66 -9.35
N ALA A 74 5.72 -1.95 -9.98
CA ALA A 74 4.37 -2.46 -10.21
C ALA A 74 4.32 -3.61 -11.25
N ASP A 75 5.09 -3.49 -12.33
CA ASP A 75 5.32 -4.58 -13.31
C ASP A 75 5.93 -5.84 -12.65
N LEU A 76 6.59 -5.67 -11.50
CA LEU A 76 7.22 -6.72 -10.71
C LEU A 76 6.26 -7.40 -9.73
N ILE A 77 5.34 -6.65 -9.14
CA ILE A 77 4.26 -7.17 -8.29
C ILE A 77 3.27 -7.95 -9.14
N LEU A 78 2.92 -7.40 -10.30
CA LEU A 78 1.94 -7.97 -11.23
C LEU A 78 2.59 -8.93 -12.26
N GLU A 79 3.83 -9.38 -12.01
CA GLU A 79 4.51 -10.38 -12.85
C GLU A 79 3.77 -11.72 -12.69
N GLY A 80 3.28 -12.29 -13.80
CA GLY A 80 2.28 -13.38 -13.77
C GLY A 80 2.65 -14.58 -12.89
N ASN A 81 1.67 -15.09 -12.15
CA ASN A 81 1.81 -16.14 -11.13
C ASN A 81 2.72 -15.73 -9.94
N SER A 82 2.70 -14.44 -9.56
CA SER A 82 3.25 -13.98 -8.27
C SER A 82 2.22 -14.11 -7.17
N PRO A 83 2.53 -14.76 -6.03
CA PRO A 83 1.64 -14.84 -4.88
C PRO A 83 1.24 -13.46 -4.37
N GLY A 84 -0.04 -13.35 -3.99
CA GLY A 84 -0.67 -12.12 -3.58
C GLY A 84 -2.12 -12.02 -4.02
N SER A 85 -2.85 -11.16 -3.31
CA SER A 85 -4.26 -10.89 -3.56
C SER A 85 -4.52 -9.39 -3.57
N THR A 86 -5.58 -9.01 -4.27
CA THR A 86 -6.23 -7.71 -4.16
C THR A 86 -7.59 -7.83 -3.50
N ILE A 87 -8.12 -6.72 -2.99
CA ILE A 87 -9.53 -6.62 -2.57
C ILE A 87 -10.24 -5.61 -3.45
N LYS A 88 -11.42 -6.00 -3.96
CA LYS A 88 -12.28 -5.20 -4.84
C LYS A 88 -13.73 -5.28 -4.36
N THR A 89 -14.51 -4.22 -4.59
CA THR A 89 -15.94 -4.16 -4.21
C THR A 89 -16.87 -4.01 -5.42
N GLU A 90 -16.30 -3.81 -6.62
CA GLU A 90 -17.04 -3.63 -7.88
C GLU A 90 -16.65 -4.71 -8.92
N GLY A 91 -16.19 -5.87 -8.46
CA GLY A 91 -15.79 -7.03 -9.27
C GLY A 91 -14.37 -6.98 -9.85
N GLU A 92 -13.97 -8.05 -10.55
CA GLU A 92 -12.59 -8.32 -10.99
C GLU A 92 -11.96 -7.20 -11.85
N GLU A 93 -12.77 -6.53 -12.69
CA GLU A 93 -12.31 -5.49 -13.62
C GLU A 93 -12.22 -4.08 -12.99
N SER A 94 -12.51 -3.94 -11.69
CA SER A 94 -12.42 -2.66 -10.96
C SER A 94 -11.02 -2.39 -10.36
N ASP A 95 -10.72 -1.15 -10.00
CA ASP A 95 -9.46 -0.79 -9.32
C ASP A 95 -9.44 -1.35 -7.88
N PRO A 96 -8.36 -2.00 -7.42
CA PRO A 96 -8.28 -2.58 -6.09
C PRO A 96 -8.12 -1.55 -4.96
N PHE A 97 -8.83 -1.78 -3.85
CA PHE A 97 -8.79 -0.97 -2.63
C PHE A 97 -7.72 -1.44 -1.62
N ALA A 98 -7.28 -2.69 -1.73
CA ALA A 98 -6.14 -3.25 -1.00
C ALA A 98 -5.31 -4.17 -1.90
N LEU A 99 -4.02 -4.29 -1.59
CA LEU A 99 -3.05 -5.10 -2.30
C LEU A 99 -2.07 -5.72 -1.30
N LEU A 100 -1.88 -7.04 -1.39
CA LEU A 100 -0.80 -7.77 -0.72
C LEU A 100 -0.07 -8.64 -1.74
N SER A 101 1.26 -8.57 -1.80
CA SER A 101 2.08 -9.43 -2.68
C SER A 101 3.50 -9.61 -2.14
N VAL A 102 4.20 -10.65 -2.61
CA VAL A 102 5.61 -10.92 -2.28
C VAL A 102 6.52 -10.96 -3.52
N ILE A 103 7.46 -10.02 -3.59
CA ILE A 103 8.50 -10.00 -4.63
C ILE A 103 9.69 -10.85 -4.15
N ASN A 104 10.07 -11.88 -4.91
CA ASN A 104 11.35 -12.56 -4.68
C ASN A 104 12.50 -11.57 -4.96
N LEU A 105 13.18 -11.09 -3.92
CA LEU A 105 14.29 -10.15 -4.10
C LEU A 105 15.49 -10.83 -4.76
N ASN A 106 15.80 -12.07 -4.36
CA ASN A 106 17.00 -12.79 -4.78
C ASN A 106 17.14 -12.96 -6.30
N GLU A 107 16.03 -13.20 -7.00
CA GLU A 107 15.96 -13.29 -8.46
C GLU A 107 16.07 -11.91 -9.13
N ASN A 108 15.50 -10.88 -8.49
CA ASN A 108 15.25 -9.59 -9.11
C ASN A 108 16.30 -8.51 -8.77
N LEU A 109 17.36 -8.83 -8.02
CA LEU A 109 18.45 -7.89 -7.65
C LEU A 109 19.15 -7.20 -8.84
N THR A 110 19.04 -7.78 -10.04
CA THR A 110 19.59 -7.24 -11.29
C THR A 110 18.66 -6.24 -11.98
N LYS A 111 17.35 -6.25 -11.67
CA LYS A 111 16.38 -5.26 -12.18
C LYS A 111 16.68 -3.90 -11.53
N PRO A 112 16.83 -2.79 -12.30
CA PRO A 112 17.23 -1.48 -11.76
C PRO A 112 16.31 -0.93 -10.68
N SER A 113 14.99 -1.20 -10.77
CA SER A 113 13.97 -0.83 -9.80
C SER A 113 14.29 -1.39 -8.41
N VAL A 114 14.54 -2.71 -8.32
CA VAL A 114 14.90 -3.41 -7.08
C VAL A 114 16.25 -2.97 -6.55
N LYS A 115 17.26 -2.80 -7.42
CA LYS A 115 18.58 -2.33 -6.97
C LYS A 115 18.48 -0.96 -6.27
N ASN A 116 17.78 -0.01 -6.89
CA ASN A 116 17.59 1.34 -6.33
C ASN A 116 16.86 1.28 -4.97
N LEU A 117 15.82 0.45 -4.87
CA LEU A 117 15.11 0.21 -3.60
C LEU A 117 16.04 -0.36 -2.51
N ILE A 118 16.91 -1.31 -2.85
CA ILE A 118 17.90 -1.89 -1.92
C ILE A 118 18.94 -0.84 -1.49
N ASP A 119 19.51 -0.08 -2.43
CA ASP A 119 20.49 0.98 -2.14
C ASP A 119 19.89 2.06 -1.22
N TYR A 120 18.60 2.40 -1.41
CA TYR A 120 17.82 3.29 -0.53
C TYR A 120 17.61 2.70 0.88
N ILE A 121 17.16 1.45 0.99
CA ILE A 121 16.96 0.76 2.29
C ILE A 121 18.28 0.68 3.08
N LEU A 122 19.38 0.36 2.39
CA LEU A 122 20.73 0.33 2.95
C LEU A 122 21.29 1.74 3.24
N GLN A 123 20.68 2.81 2.70
CA GLN A 123 20.95 4.19 3.09
C GLN A 123 20.17 4.60 4.34
N LYS A 124 18.88 4.28 4.45
CA LYS A 124 18.04 4.61 5.61
C LYS A 124 18.54 3.95 6.88
N THR A 125 18.79 2.65 6.82
CA THR A 125 19.15 1.82 7.99
C THR A 125 20.55 2.10 8.58
N LYS A 126 21.34 3.02 8.03
CA LYS A 126 22.72 3.34 8.48
C LYS A 126 22.84 3.76 9.94
N SER A 127 21.79 4.27 10.56
CA SER A 127 21.74 4.58 12.00
C SER A 127 21.71 3.32 12.88
N GLN A 128 21.11 2.22 12.41
CA GLN A 128 20.91 0.97 13.14
C GLN A 128 21.90 -0.08 12.64
N LEU A 129 23.17 0.05 13.07
CA LEU A 129 24.32 -0.68 12.51
C LEU A 129 24.12 -2.20 12.35
N GLU A 130 23.57 -2.88 13.36
CA GLU A 130 23.35 -4.33 13.31
C GLU A 130 22.32 -4.73 12.24
N PHE A 131 21.22 -3.99 12.14
CA PHE A 131 20.18 -4.20 11.13
C PHE A 131 20.73 -3.92 9.73
N ASN A 132 21.48 -2.83 9.55
CA ASN A 132 22.14 -2.49 8.29
C ASN A 132 23.16 -3.55 7.84
N MET A 133 23.93 -4.12 8.77
CA MET A 133 24.87 -5.22 8.49
C MET A 133 24.15 -6.49 8.06
N ILE A 134 23.00 -6.81 8.65
CA ILE A 134 22.20 -7.99 8.32
C ILE A 134 21.50 -7.81 6.97
N LEU A 135 20.83 -6.68 6.72
CA LEU A 135 20.28 -6.34 5.41
C LEU A 135 21.36 -6.33 4.33
N SER A 136 22.54 -5.75 4.61
CA SER A 136 23.68 -5.78 3.68
C SER A 136 24.09 -7.21 3.32
N LYS A 137 24.10 -8.14 4.28
CA LYS A 137 24.46 -9.55 4.07
C LYS A 137 23.39 -10.35 3.31
N LEU A 138 22.12 -10.04 3.50
CA LEU A 138 21.02 -10.68 2.78
C LEU A 138 20.94 -10.17 1.34
N LEU A 139 20.93 -8.84 1.19
CA LEU A 139 20.59 -8.15 -0.06
C LEU A 139 21.78 -7.94 -1.01
N SER A 140 23.03 -7.84 -0.53
CA SER A 140 24.21 -7.73 -1.42
C SER A 140 24.59 -9.11 -2.00
N PRO A 141 24.40 -9.39 -3.31
CA PRO A 141 24.69 -10.72 -3.86
C PRO A 141 26.19 -11.07 -3.85
N GLU A 142 27.06 -10.07 -3.99
CA GLU A 142 28.51 -10.26 -4.15
C GLU A 142 29.24 -10.73 -2.88
N LYS A 143 28.64 -10.55 -1.69
CA LYS A 143 29.35 -10.62 -0.40
C LYS A 143 29.14 -11.93 0.37
N THR A 144 28.18 -12.75 -0.03
CA THR A 144 27.56 -13.72 0.91
C THR A 144 27.99 -15.17 0.65
N THR A 145 27.80 -15.69 -0.56
CA THR A 145 28.28 -17.02 -0.97
C THR A 145 28.61 -17.07 -2.46
N LYS A 146 29.63 -17.85 -2.84
CA LYS A 146 29.83 -18.27 -4.25
C LYS A 146 28.93 -19.43 -4.67
N ASP A 147 28.34 -20.09 -3.68
CA ASP A 147 27.41 -21.20 -3.83
C ASP A 147 25.97 -20.65 -3.71
N GLN A 148 25.22 -20.71 -4.80
CA GLN A 148 23.85 -20.22 -4.86
C GLN A 148 22.89 -21.06 -4.01
N SER A 149 23.16 -22.37 -3.83
CA SER A 149 22.31 -23.29 -3.06
C SER A 149 22.27 -23.01 -1.55
N LYS A 150 23.21 -22.20 -1.05
CA LYS A 150 23.34 -21.83 0.37
C LYS A 150 23.04 -20.34 0.61
N ARG A 151 22.46 -19.66 -0.37
CA ARG A 151 22.10 -18.25 -0.24
C ARG A 151 20.71 -18.14 0.38
N LEU A 152 20.64 -17.45 1.52
CA LEU A 152 19.37 -17.10 2.16
C LEU A 152 18.45 -16.34 1.19
N LYS A 153 17.21 -16.79 1.08
CA LYS A 153 16.17 -16.20 0.21
C LYS A 153 15.37 -15.14 0.97
N VAL A 154 15.11 -13.99 0.33
CA VAL A 154 14.34 -12.89 0.91
C VAL A 154 13.13 -12.55 0.04
N GLY A 155 11.95 -12.57 0.65
CA GLY A 155 10.72 -12.01 0.09
C GLY A 155 10.57 -10.57 0.53
N LEU A 156 10.29 -9.65 -0.40
CA LEU A 156 9.82 -8.31 -0.11
C LEU A 156 8.29 -8.35 -0.12
N ILE A 157 7.67 -8.19 1.04
CA ILE A 157 6.21 -8.04 1.16
C ILE A 157 5.87 -6.58 0.90
N VAL A 158 4.93 -6.37 -0.01
CA VAL A 158 4.25 -5.08 -0.22
C VAL A 158 2.81 -5.27 0.24
N SER A 159 2.43 -4.56 1.31
CA SER A 159 1.06 -4.48 1.80
C SER A 159 0.64 -3.02 1.85
N GLU A 160 -0.43 -2.67 1.13
CA GLU A 160 -0.97 -1.32 1.05
C GLU A 160 -2.49 -1.38 0.86
N ARG A 161 -3.21 -0.41 1.44
CA ARG A 161 -4.65 -0.25 1.25
C ARG A 161 -5.08 1.20 1.40
N MET A 162 -6.27 1.51 0.90
CA MET A 162 -6.93 2.79 1.16
C MET A 162 -7.24 2.92 2.67
N ILE A 163 -7.11 4.12 3.22
CA ILE A 163 -7.18 4.37 4.69
C ILE A 163 -8.56 4.01 5.28
N ASN A 164 -9.61 3.99 4.46
CA ASN A 164 -10.98 3.59 4.84
C ASN A 164 -11.21 2.06 4.80
N MET A 165 -10.23 1.25 4.40
CA MET A 165 -10.38 -0.21 4.39
C MET A 165 -10.16 -0.78 5.80
N PRO A 166 -11.04 -1.68 6.28
CA PRO A 166 -10.87 -2.36 7.57
C PRO A 166 -9.54 -3.11 7.68
N VAL A 167 -9.13 -3.45 8.91
CA VAL A 167 -7.94 -4.30 9.15
C VAL A 167 -8.31 -5.78 9.14
N GLU A 168 -9.56 -6.10 9.46
CA GLU A 168 -10.17 -7.42 9.56
C GLU A 168 -10.13 -8.22 8.23
N VAL A 169 -9.95 -7.53 7.10
CA VAL A 169 -9.76 -8.15 5.78
C VAL A 169 -8.32 -8.57 5.48
N VAL A 170 -7.33 -8.08 6.25
CA VAL A 170 -5.89 -8.33 6.04
C VAL A 170 -5.41 -9.72 6.48
N PRO A 171 -5.82 -10.30 7.64
CA PRO A 171 -5.39 -11.65 8.01
C PRO A 171 -5.71 -12.71 6.94
N PRO A 172 -6.90 -12.72 6.29
CA PRO A 172 -7.17 -13.56 5.13
C PRO A 172 -6.16 -13.37 3.98
N MET A 173 -5.77 -12.14 3.63
CA MET A 173 -4.75 -11.90 2.58
C MET A 173 -3.41 -12.56 2.94
N TYR A 174 -2.93 -12.35 4.17
CA TYR A 174 -1.66 -12.93 4.65
C TYR A 174 -1.69 -14.46 4.70
N LYS A 175 -2.86 -15.05 5.01
CA LYS A 175 -3.10 -16.49 5.00
C LYS A 175 -3.06 -17.06 3.58
N MET A 176 -3.79 -16.45 2.63
CA MET A 176 -3.77 -16.86 1.22
C MET A 176 -2.36 -16.76 0.63
N LEU A 177 -1.65 -15.65 0.87
CA LEU A 177 -0.25 -15.46 0.48
C LEU A 177 0.64 -16.59 1.02
N ALA A 178 0.51 -16.96 2.29
CA ALA A 178 1.29 -18.05 2.89
C ALA A 178 0.98 -19.41 2.25
N GLU A 179 -0.30 -19.72 2.02
CA GLU A 179 -0.68 -20.95 1.32
C GLU A 179 -0.19 -20.96 -0.14
N GLU A 180 -0.22 -19.83 -0.86
CA GLU A 180 0.27 -19.71 -2.24
C GLU A 180 1.77 -19.94 -2.36
N MET A 181 2.57 -19.50 -1.38
CA MET A 181 4.01 -19.82 -1.31
C MET A 181 4.29 -21.30 -1.00
N GLU A 182 3.29 -22.07 -0.54
CA GLU A 182 3.38 -23.52 -0.30
C GLU A 182 2.67 -24.37 -1.37
N LYS A 183 1.84 -23.77 -2.24
CA LYS A 183 1.11 -24.46 -3.32
C LYS A 183 2.01 -24.70 -4.55
N SER A 184 2.20 -25.98 -4.92
CA SER A 184 2.99 -26.48 -6.08
C SER A 184 4.52 -26.50 -5.90
N GLU A 185 5.19 -27.47 -6.50
CA GLU A 185 6.65 -27.67 -6.41
C GLU A 185 7.44 -26.49 -7.03
N ASP A 186 7.01 -26.00 -8.20
CA ASP A 186 7.65 -24.87 -8.89
C ASP A 186 7.56 -23.56 -8.10
N ALA A 187 6.40 -23.25 -7.53
CA ALA A 187 6.24 -22.07 -6.68
C ALA A 187 6.96 -22.24 -5.34
N HIS A 188 7.02 -23.45 -4.78
CA HIS A 188 7.76 -23.72 -3.55
C HIS A 188 9.27 -23.47 -3.72
N GLU A 189 9.88 -23.88 -4.84
CA GLU A 189 11.28 -23.51 -5.11
C GLU A 189 11.46 -21.99 -5.27
N LYS A 190 10.52 -21.30 -5.93
CA LYS A 190 10.60 -19.85 -6.16
C LYS A 190 10.31 -18.99 -4.93
N TYR A 191 9.41 -19.41 -4.04
CA TYR A 191 8.87 -18.59 -2.93
C TYR A 191 9.11 -19.15 -1.52
N GLU A 192 9.87 -20.24 -1.36
CA GLU A 192 10.44 -20.54 -0.04
C GLU A 192 11.45 -19.44 0.36
N PHE A 193 11.06 -18.55 1.27
CA PHE A 193 11.94 -17.51 1.82
C PHE A 193 12.41 -17.84 3.24
N ASP A 194 13.67 -17.55 3.55
CA ASP A 194 14.21 -17.59 4.92
C ASP A 194 13.78 -16.36 5.74
N TYR A 195 13.66 -15.23 5.06
CA TYR A 195 13.38 -13.90 5.63
C TYR A 195 12.33 -13.16 4.81
N PHE A 196 11.50 -12.39 5.51
CA PHE A 196 10.53 -11.48 4.90
C PHE A 196 10.86 -10.05 5.33
N LEU A 197 11.04 -9.18 4.35
CA LEU A 197 11.19 -7.74 4.54
C LEU A 197 9.85 -7.08 4.19
N VAL A 198 9.18 -6.50 5.17
CA VAL A 198 8.01 -5.64 4.96
C VAL A 198 8.49 -4.20 4.90
N ILE A 199 7.98 -3.46 3.92
CA ILE A 199 8.11 -1.99 3.86
C ILE A 199 6.71 -1.44 4.09
N SER A 200 6.55 -0.62 5.13
CA SER A 200 5.28 -0.02 5.49
C SER A 200 5.48 1.45 5.90
N LYS A 201 4.38 2.09 6.31
CA LYS A 201 4.32 3.47 6.75
C LYS A 201 3.67 3.58 8.13
N ILE A 202 4.26 4.40 8.99
CA ILE A 202 3.67 4.88 10.24
C ILE A 202 3.68 6.41 10.22
N TYR A 203 3.07 7.06 11.22
CA TYR A 203 3.20 8.50 11.40
C TYR A 203 3.64 8.85 12.82
N LYS A 204 4.37 9.96 12.93
CA LYS A 204 4.55 10.65 14.21
C LYS A 204 3.46 11.70 14.36
N LEU A 205 2.85 11.77 15.54
CA LEU A 205 1.99 12.89 15.92
C LEU A 205 2.85 14.13 16.22
N VAL A 206 2.50 15.26 15.61
CA VAL A 206 3.22 16.54 15.77
C VAL A 206 2.25 17.60 16.29
N ASN A 207 2.50 18.08 17.50
CA ASN A 207 1.73 19.15 18.12
C ASN A 207 1.76 20.44 17.29
N SER A 208 0.75 21.28 17.49
CA SER A 208 0.55 22.52 16.74
C SER A 208 1.53 23.63 17.12
N ASN A 209 2.34 24.07 16.15
CA ASN A 209 3.15 25.29 16.27
C ASN A 209 2.29 26.56 16.48
N VAL A 210 1.00 26.50 16.16
CA VAL A 210 0.03 27.60 16.32
C VAL A 210 -0.14 27.99 17.79
N ASP A 211 -0.16 27.02 18.71
CA ASP A 211 -0.29 27.29 20.15
C ASP A 211 0.96 27.97 20.73
N GLU A 212 2.14 27.75 20.13
CA GLU A 212 3.37 28.45 20.53
C GLU A 212 3.29 29.96 20.23
N GLU A 213 2.60 30.39 19.17
CA GLU A 213 2.46 31.82 18.84
C GLU A 213 1.52 32.57 19.79
N GLU A 214 0.47 31.92 20.33
CA GLU A 214 -0.39 32.55 21.35
C GLU A 214 0.31 32.65 22.72
N ASP A 215 1.02 31.61 23.18
CA ASP A 215 1.67 31.62 24.50
C ASP A 215 3.04 32.34 24.52
N ALA A 216 3.66 32.57 23.35
CA ALA A 216 4.89 33.36 23.19
C ALA A 216 4.79 34.78 23.79
N GLN A 217 3.58 35.34 23.92
CA GLN A 217 3.38 36.65 24.54
C GLN A 217 3.43 36.65 26.08
N LYS A 218 3.41 35.49 26.76
CA LYS A 218 3.21 35.43 28.23
C LYS A 218 4.29 34.74 29.07
N SER A 219 5.27 34.01 28.52
CA SER A 219 6.17 33.19 29.36
C SER A 219 7.70 33.30 29.09
N LYS A 220 8.27 34.52 29.17
CA LYS A 220 9.74 34.76 29.24
C LYS A 220 10.43 34.20 30.51
N LYS A 221 10.13 32.98 30.96
CA LYS A 221 10.82 32.33 32.10
C LYS A 221 10.70 30.80 32.26
N LYS A 222 10.71 29.98 31.19
CA LYS A 222 10.81 28.51 31.37
C LYS A 222 11.58 27.68 30.31
N LYS A 223 12.75 28.13 29.87
CA LYS A 223 13.69 27.32 29.06
C LYS A 223 14.32 26.14 29.85
N THR A 224 13.53 25.15 30.27
CA THR A 224 14.03 23.86 30.82
C THR A 224 12.95 22.77 30.97
N SER A 225 12.46 22.17 29.86
CA SER A 225 11.85 20.81 29.87
C SER A 225 11.55 20.15 28.49
N GLU A 226 12.07 20.65 27.36
CA GLU A 226 11.87 20.05 26.02
C GLU A 226 12.79 18.82 25.77
N LYS A 227 12.70 17.78 26.62
CA LYS A 227 13.55 16.57 26.47
C LYS A 227 12.87 15.22 26.72
N ASP A 228 11.67 15.20 27.29
CA ASP A 228 10.90 13.98 27.55
C ASP A 228 9.48 14.08 26.97
N ALA A 229 9.36 14.72 25.79
CA ALA A 229 8.24 14.45 24.89
C ALA A 229 8.57 13.11 24.19
N THR A 230 8.02 12.01 24.71
CA THR A 230 8.08 10.70 24.05
C THR A 230 7.54 10.84 22.64
N GLU A 231 8.29 10.38 21.63
CA GLU A 231 7.83 10.43 20.25
C GLU A 231 6.69 9.43 20.06
N GLU A 232 5.46 9.94 20.10
CA GLU A 232 4.25 9.13 19.90
C GLU A 232 4.10 8.83 18.41
N PHE A 233 4.30 7.56 18.08
CA PHE A 233 4.10 6.99 16.76
C PHE A 233 2.82 6.16 16.75
N ASP A 234 2.12 6.21 15.62
CA ASP A 234 0.87 5.50 15.41
C ASP A 234 0.79 5.00 13.95
N TYR A 235 -0.03 3.98 13.71
CA TYR A 235 0.07 3.09 12.57
C TYR A 235 -1.00 3.38 11.50
N PHE A 236 -0.59 3.46 10.23
CA PHE A 236 -1.56 3.42 9.12
C PHE A 236 -2.10 2.01 8.88
N HIS A 237 -1.34 0.99 9.28
CA HIS A 237 -1.61 -0.43 9.06
C HIS A 237 -1.49 -1.17 10.41
N TYR A 238 -2.61 -1.42 11.11
CA TYR A 238 -2.59 -1.97 12.47
C TYR A 238 -2.04 -3.41 12.58
N GLU A 239 -1.93 -4.13 11.47
CA GLU A 239 -1.22 -5.40 11.35
C GLU A 239 0.30 -5.27 11.56
N ASP A 240 0.90 -4.11 11.27
CA ASP A 240 2.33 -3.86 11.49
C ASP A 240 2.72 -4.06 12.96
N ILE A 241 1.82 -3.78 13.90
CA ILE A 241 2.06 -4.03 15.34
C ILE A 241 2.44 -5.50 15.58
N ILE A 242 1.74 -6.45 14.94
CA ILE A 242 2.01 -7.88 15.08
C ILE A 242 3.25 -8.30 14.28
N LEU A 243 3.50 -7.65 13.14
CA LEU A 243 4.70 -7.88 12.34
C LEU A 243 5.96 -7.38 13.08
N GLU A 244 5.86 -6.27 13.82
CA GLU A 244 6.92 -5.71 14.66
C GLU A 244 7.13 -6.52 15.96
N ASP A 245 6.07 -6.94 16.65
CA ASP A 245 6.14 -7.86 17.81
C ASP A 245 6.80 -9.21 17.46
N ASN A 246 6.70 -9.65 16.21
CA ASN A 246 7.33 -10.86 15.66
C ASN A 246 8.64 -10.59 14.89
N ALA A 247 9.08 -9.34 14.79
CA ALA A 247 10.24 -8.98 14.00
C ALA A 247 11.55 -9.44 14.65
N LYS A 248 12.50 -9.80 13.79
CA LYS A 248 13.90 -10.00 14.22
C LYS A 248 14.62 -8.66 14.36
N TYR A 249 14.29 -7.72 13.48
CA TYR A 249 14.68 -6.32 13.51
C TYR A 249 13.55 -5.49 12.91
N HIS A 250 13.19 -4.40 13.55
CA HIS A 250 12.37 -3.35 12.96
C HIS A 250 13.01 -1.97 13.24
N GLY A 251 12.51 -0.94 12.58
CA GLY A 251 12.91 0.44 12.84
C GLY A 251 12.22 1.43 11.91
N HIS A 252 12.08 2.66 12.38
CA HIS A 252 11.35 3.73 11.71
C HIS A 252 12.28 4.84 11.23
N TYR A 253 12.02 5.37 10.04
CA TYR A 253 12.95 6.22 9.31
C TYR A 253 12.24 7.41 8.65
N SER A 254 12.85 8.59 8.71
CA SER A 254 12.40 9.75 7.92
C SER A 254 12.53 9.47 6.42
N TYR A 255 11.57 9.92 5.61
CA TYR A 255 11.75 10.09 4.18
C TYR A 255 12.87 11.11 3.89
N THR A 256 13.43 11.09 2.68
CA THR A 256 14.59 11.90 2.28
C THR A 256 14.13 13.29 1.84
N ASN A 257 13.06 13.29 1.06
CA ASN A 257 12.30 14.46 0.68
C ASN A 257 11.17 14.66 1.70
N GLN A 258 10.93 15.92 2.06
CA GLN A 258 9.69 16.41 2.63
C GLN A 258 9.31 17.63 1.79
N GLN A 259 8.37 17.47 0.84
CA GLN A 259 8.01 18.55 -0.11
C GLN A 259 6.87 19.44 0.40
N GLN A 260 6.20 19.02 1.47
CA GLN A 260 5.21 19.80 2.20
C GLN A 260 5.62 19.87 3.66
N GLU A 261 5.37 21.00 4.31
CA GLU A 261 5.47 21.10 5.77
C GLU A 261 4.41 20.21 6.42
N THR A 262 4.74 19.58 7.55
CA THR A 262 3.86 18.63 8.26
C THR A 262 2.56 19.29 8.76
N ASP A 263 2.62 20.59 9.03
CA ASP A 263 1.47 21.45 9.35
C ASP A 263 0.49 21.56 8.16
N SER A 264 1.00 21.67 6.93
CA SER A 264 0.20 21.77 5.70
C SER A 264 -0.59 20.50 5.35
N ARG A 265 -0.38 19.41 6.09
CA ARG A 265 -1.13 18.14 5.95
C ARG A 265 -2.30 18.02 6.94
N ARG A 266 -2.54 19.00 7.81
CA ARG A 266 -3.78 19.08 8.61
C ARG A 266 -4.97 19.39 7.70
N VAL A 267 -5.82 18.38 7.47
CA VAL A 267 -7.12 18.57 6.81
C VAL A 267 -8.28 18.44 7.81
N PHE A 268 -8.16 17.55 8.81
CA PHE A 268 -9.25 17.23 9.75
C PHE A 268 -8.81 16.99 11.22
N THR A 269 -7.55 17.21 11.57
CA THR A 269 -6.97 16.92 12.91
C THR A 269 -6.27 18.13 13.52
N GLU A 270 -6.32 18.26 14.85
CA GLU A 270 -5.57 19.30 15.60
C GLU A 270 -4.04 19.07 15.49
N TYR A 271 -3.62 17.79 15.47
CA TYR A 271 -2.23 17.38 15.29
C TYR A 271 -1.83 17.36 13.81
N GLY A 272 -0.60 17.77 13.53
CA GLY A 272 0.07 17.52 12.26
C GLY A 272 0.58 16.09 12.18
N ILE A 273 0.63 15.53 10.98
CA ILE A 273 1.04 14.14 10.72
C ILE A 273 2.37 14.17 9.95
N ASP A 274 3.42 13.56 10.53
CA ASP A 274 4.73 13.42 9.90
C ASP A 274 5.01 11.94 9.56
N PRO A 275 4.79 11.51 8.30
CA PRO A 275 5.01 10.13 7.89
C PRO A 275 6.45 9.66 8.09
N ARG A 276 6.58 8.38 8.45
CA ARG A 276 7.84 7.64 8.56
C ARG A 276 7.72 6.31 7.83
N LEU A 277 8.79 5.94 7.15
CA LEU A 277 9.00 4.61 6.60
C LEU A 277 9.26 3.64 7.76
N SER A 278 8.44 2.60 7.95
CA SER A 278 8.81 1.47 8.80
C SER A 278 9.40 0.35 7.94
N LEU A 279 10.46 -0.29 8.47
CA LEU A 279 11.15 -1.41 7.84
C LEU A 279 11.19 -2.57 8.81
N ILE A 280 10.49 -3.66 8.49
CA ILE A 280 10.28 -4.80 9.39
C ILE A 280 10.90 -6.04 8.76
N LEU A 281 11.85 -6.69 9.45
CA LEU A 281 12.51 -7.91 8.99
C LEU A 281 12.14 -9.08 9.90
N LEU A 282 11.25 -9.95 9.40
CA LEU A 282 10.89 -11.22 10.00
C LEU A 282 11.78 -12.35 9.44
N ASP A 283 11.93 -13.44 10.19
CA ASP A 283 12.28 -14.74 9.60
C ASP A 283 11.02 -15.59 9.34
N LYS A 284 11.16 -16.70 8.61
CA LYS A 284 10.03 -17.59 8.25
C LYS A 284 9.17 -18.01 9.44
N LYS A 285 9.71 -18.04 10.67
CA LYS A 285 8.94 -18.38 11.88
C LYS A 285 8.16 -17.19 12.42
N GLY A 286 8.77 -16.00 12.45
CA GLY A 286 8.07 -14.77 12.82
C GLY A 286 6.87 -14.52 11.91
N PHE A 287 7.08 -14.60 10.59
CA PHE A 287 6.01 -14.44 9.59
C PHE A 287 4.85 -15.43 9.81
N MET A 288 5.12 -16.74 9.90
CA MET A 288 4.07 -17.75 10.10
C MET A 288 3.41 -17.68 11.49
N LYS A 289 4.04 -17.05 12.49
CA LYS A 289 3.44 -16.76 13.81
C LYS A 289 2.55 -15.51 13.77
N SER A 290 2.90 -14.50 12.97
CA SER A 290 2.09 -13.28 12.82
C SER A 290 0.68 -13.55 12.28
N ILE A 291 0.51 -14.54 11.38
CA ILE A 291 -0.79 -14.81 10.73
C ILE A 291 -1.90 -15.19 11.72
N PRO A 292 -1.77 -16.23 12.58
CA PRO A 292 -2.81 -16.55 13.57
C PRO A 292 -2.97 -15.46 14.63
N GLU A 293 -1.93 -14.69 14.94
CA GLU A 293 -2.01 -13.55 15.86
C GLU A 293 -2.77 -12.36 15.24
N MET A 294 -2.71 -12.20 13.90
CA MET A 294 -3.59 -11.29 13.16
C MET A 294 -5.04 -11.79 13.15
N GLU A 295 -5.28 -13.09 12.92
CA GLU A 295 -6.63 -13.67 12.99
C GLU A 295 -7.26 -13.55 14.41
N GLU A 296 -6.46 -13.62 15.49
CA GLU A 296 -6.96 -13.43 16.86
C GLU A 296 -7.23 -11.96 17.21
N LYS A 297 -6.38 -11.02 16.76
CA LYS A 297 -6.51 -9.59 17.08
C LYS A 297 -7.52 -8.86 16.19
N PHE A 298 -7.65 -9.29 14.93
CA PHE A 298 -8.48 -8.68 13.90
C PHE A 298 -9.35 -9.75 13.20
N PRO A 299 -10.27 -10.42 13.93
CA PRO A 299 -11.06 -11.49 13.35
C PRO A 299 -11.92 -10.98 12.17
N PRO A 300 -12.04 -11.74 11.07
CA PRO A 300 -12.91 -11.38 9.96
C PRO A 300 -14.38 -11.36 10.39
N PHE A 301 -15.19 -10.58 9.66
CA PHE A 301 -16.61 -10.33 9.90
C PHE A 301 -17.50 -11.58 9.67
#